data_AF-A0AAD2CR74-F1
#
_entry.id   AF-A0AAD2CR74-F1
#
_cell.length_a   1.000
_cell.length_b   1.000
_cell.length_c   1.000
_cell.angle_alpha   90.00
_cell.angle_beta   90.00
_cell.angle_gamma   90.00
#
_symmetry.space_group_name_H-M   'P 1'
#
loop_
_entity.id
_entity.type
_entity.pdbx_description
1 polymer ?
#
loop_
_entity_poly.entity_id
_entity_poly.type
_entity_poly.pdbx_seq_one_letter_code
_entity_poly.pdbx_strand_id
1 'polypeptide(L)'
;MEDHEQSDHQKEKENIAIFRKRFEERAKALQALLGDNFLDKFTEKSQEYDLLGSDAERLQHKKESWERFMANGFLYNSNRAKYQSRIDGTTAQYTLKNLDFKQRCTFPTTLENAADVLNQHKHDNRKKNSNGGNLNGQSKQNKSNNN
;
A
#
# COMPACT_ATOMS: atom_id res chain seq x y z
N MET A 1 14.36 -28.47 -7.58
CA MET A 1 13.43 -27.51 -8.17
C MET A 1 12.78 -26.79 -7.01
N GLU A 2 13.42 -25.73 -6.53
CA GLU A 2 12.73 -24.75 -5.70
C GLU A 2 12.17 -23.74 -6.68
N ASP A 3 10.85 -23.75 -6.85
CA ASP A 3 10.17 -22.66 -7.54
C ASP A 3 10.43 -21.40 -6.71
N HIS A 4 11.47 -20.65 -7.10
CA HIS A 4 11.65 -19.28 -6.66
C HIS A 4 10.49 -18.47 -7.22
N GLU A 5 9.35 -18.53 -6.54
CA GLU A 5 8.23 -17.63 -6.73
C GLU A 5 8.82 -16.22 -6.63
N GLN A 6 9.02 -15.57 -7.78
CA GLN A 6 9.69 -14.28 -7.89
C GLN A 6 8.71 -13.19 -7.43
N SER A 7 8.39 -13.23 -6.15
CA SER A 7 7.46 -12.31 -5.51
C SER A 7 7.82 -10.86 -5.83
N ASP A 8 6.84 -10.13 -6.38
CA ASP A 8 6.90 -8.68 -6.61
C ASP A 8 6.88 -7.89 -5.29
N HIS A 9 6.80 -8.56 -4.14
CA HIS A 9 6.87 -7.93 -2.84
C HIS A 9 8.30 -7.56 -2.43
N GLN A 10 8.42 -6.51 -1.62
CA GLN A 10 9.68 -6.15 -0.97
C GLN A 10 10.17 -7.29 -0.08
N LYS A 11 11.42 -7.73 -0.24
CA LYS A 11 12.01 -8.78 0.59
C LYS A 11 12.28 -8.24 2.01
N GLU A 12 12.28 -9.10 3.03
CA GLU A 12 12.35 -8.67 4.44
C GLU A 12 13.52 -7.72 4.77
N LYS A 13 14.70 -8.00 4.20
CA LYS A 13 15.94 -7.25 4.40
C LYS A 13 16.27 -6.27 3.25
N GLU A 14 15.39 -6.15 2.26
CA GLU A 14 15.61 -5.27 1.10
C GLU A 14 15.35 -3.81 1.49
N ASN A 15 16.27 -2.93 1.11
CA ASN A 15 16.09 -1.48 1.25
C ASN A 15 15.08 -0.99 0.19
N ILE A 16 14.27 0.03 0.56
CA ILE A 16 13.29 0.68 -0.31
C ILE A 16 13.89 1.15 -1.65
N ALA A 17 15.10 1.69 -1.66
CA ALA A 17 15.75 2.14 -2.90
C ALA A 17 16.05 0.97 -3.86
N ILE A 18 16.47 -0.17 -3.32
CA ILE A 18 16.74 -1.39 -4.11
C ILE A 18 15.42 -1.96 -4.63
N PHE A 19 14.40 -2.02 -3.76
CA PHE A 19 13.07 -2.49 -4.14
C PHE A 19 12.45 -1.60 -5.23
N ARG A 20 12.56 -0.28 -5.10
CA ARG A 20 12.09 0.69 -6.10
C ARG A 20 12.70 0.43 -7.46
N LYS A 21 14.02 0.26 -7.54
CA LYS A 21 14.70 -0.02 -8.81
C LYS A 21 14.20 -1.31 -9.46
N ARG A 22 14.09 -2.40 -8.68
CA ARG A 22 13.55 -3.68 -9.16
C ARG A 22 12.11 -3.56 -9.64
N PHE A 23 11.29 -2.80 -8.92
CA PHE A 23 9.89 -2.55 -9.29
C PHE A 23 9.78 -1.72 -10.57
N GLU A 24 10.59 -0.67 -10.72
CA GLU A 24 10.65 0.16 -11.92
C GLU A 24 11.05 -0.63 -13.18
N GLU A 25 12.03 -1.52 -13.06
CA GLU A 25 12.46 -2.39 -14.18
C GLU A 25 11.32 -3.31 -14.63
N ARG A 26 10.59 -3.92 -13.69
CA ARG A 26 9.43 -4.77 -13.97
C ARG A 26 8.25 -3.98 -14.53
N ALA A 27 7.99 -2.80 -13.97
CA ALA A 27 6.97 -1.86 -14.44
C ALA A 27 7.18 -1.48 -15.91
N LYS A 28 8.42 -1.14 -16.29
CA LYS A 28 8.76 -0.81 -17.69
C LYS A 28 8.53 -2.00 -18.63
N ALA A 29 8.91 -3.21 -18.22
CA ALA A 29 8.65 -4.41 -19.00
C ALA A 29 7.14 -4.66 -19.16
N LEU A 30 6.36 -4.45 -18.10
CA LEU A 30 4.90 -4.59 -18.14
C LEU A 30 4.26 -3.53 -19.05
N GLN A 31 4.72 -2.27 -18.98
CA GLN A 31 4.23 -1.19 -19.85
C GLN A 31 4.46 -1.52 -21.32
N ALA A 32 5.66 -2.05 -21.66
CA ALA A 32 5.97 -2.46 -23.02
C ALA A 32 5.05 -3.58 -23.55
N LEU A 33 4.52 -4.43 -22.66
CA LEU A 33 3.59 -5.51 -23.01
C LEU A 33 2.14 -5.03 -23.14
N LEU A 34 1.71 -4.13 -22.24
CA LEU A 34 0.31 -3.68 -22.17
C LEU A 34 0.02 -2.48 -23.09
N GLY A 35 1.05 -1.72 -23.46
CA GLY A 35 0.94 -0.48 -24.21
C GLY A 35 0.54 0.72 -23.33
N ASP A 36 0.71 1.92 -23.88
CA ASP A 36 0.59 3.18 -23.11
C ASP A 36 -0.85 3.54 -22.73
N ASN A 37 -1.85 3.03 -23.46
CA ASN A 37 -3.26 3.39 -23.28
C ASN A 37 -4.04 2.38 -22.42
N PHE A 38 -3.36 1.41 -21.81
CA PHE A 38 -4.01 0.32 -21.05
C PHE A 38 -4.92 0.84 -19.93
N LEU A 39 -4.52 1.93 -19.26
CA LEU A 39 -5.26 2.51 -18.13
C LEU A 39 -6.28 3.59 -18.52
N ASP A 40 -6.41 3.95 -19.80
CA ASP A 40 -7.26 5.07 -20.22
C ASP A 40 -8.71 4.88 -19.80
N LYS A 41 -9.30 3.71 -20.12
CA LYS A 41 -10.69 3.38 -19.77
C LYS A 41 -10.93 3.24 -18.27
N PHE A 42 -9.88 2.88 -17.51
CA PHE A 42 -9.95 2.83 -16.06
C PHE A 42 -9.98 4.26 -15.49
N THR A 43 -9.09 5.11 -16.00
CA THR A 43 -8.94 6.51 -15.60
C THR A 43 -10.21 7.31 -15.88
N GLU A 44 -10.85 7.09 -17.03
CA GLU A 44 -12.12 7.72 -17.40
C GLU A 44 -13.27 7.45 -16.43
N LYS A 45 -13.21 6.32 -15.69
CA LYS A 45 -14.23 5.96 -14.69
C LYS A 45 -13.90 6.47 -13.29
N SER A 46 -12.78 7.16 -13.12
CA SER A 46 -12.36 7.66 -11.81
C SER A 46 -13.11 8.94 -11.47
N GLN A 47 -13.42 9.13 -10.18
CA GLN A 47 -14.03 10.37 -9.71
C GLN A 47 -13.13 11.59 -9.97
N GLU A 48 -11.81 11.42 -10.00
CA GLU A 48 -10.89 12.51 -10.31
C GLU A 48 -11.11 13.03 -11.73
N TYR A 49 -11.27 12.12 -12.69
CA TYR A 49 -11.49 12.47 -14.11
C TYR A 49 -12.77 13.28 -14.32
N ASP A 50 -13.85 12.93 -13.63
CA ASP A 50 -15.13 13.66 -13.69
C ASP A 50 -15.02 15.09 -13.14
N LEU A 51 -14.10 15.32 -12.20
CA LEU A 51 -13.87 16.63 -11.58
C LEU A 51 -12.96 17.54 -12.42
N LEU A 52 -12.35 17.05 -13.50
CA LEU A 52 -11.50 17.84 -14.39
C LEU A 52 -12.34 18.69 -15.34
N GLY A 53 -12.02 19.98 -15.40
CA GLY A 53 -12.80 20.99 -16.11
C GLY A 53 -12.46 21.13 -17.59
N SER A 54 -11.31 20.62 -18.03
CA SER A 54 -10.84 20.75 -19.41
C SER A 54 -10.34 19.43 -20.02
N ASP A 55 -10.44 19.33 -21.34
CA ASP A 55 -9.92 18.17 -22.08
C ASP A 55 -8.39 18.06 -21.99
N ALA A 56 -7.69 19.20 -21.86
CA ALA A 56 -6.25 19.22 -21.65
C ALA A 56 -5.85 18.58 -20.31
N GLU A 57 -6.56 18.91 -19.22
CA GLU A 57 -6.35 18.29 -17.91
C GLU A 57 -6.68 16.80 -17.93
N ARG A 58 -7.75 16.41 -18.62
CA ARG A 58 -8.14 15.00 -18.79
C ARG A 58 -7.09 14.18 -19.54
N LEU A 59 -6.53 14.74 -20.61
CA LEU A 59 -5.45 14.11 -21.36
C LEU A 59 -4.18 13.97 -20.49
N GLN A 60 -3.85 15.01 -19.73
CA GLN A 60 -2.72 14.96 -18.80
C GLN A 60 -2.93 13.90 -17.71
N HIS A 61 -4.14 13.81 -17.14
CA HIS A 61 -4.47 12.82 -16.12
C HIS A 61 -4.35 11.38 -16.63
N LYS A 62 -4.72 11.12 -17.89
CA LYS A 62 -4.47 9.82 -18.54
C LYS A 62 -2.99 9.50 -18.66
N LYS A 63 -2.17 10.45 -19.09
CA LYS A 63 -0.70 10.27 -19.18
C LYS A 63 -0.06 9.96 -17.82
N GLU A 64 -0.56 10.60 -16.76
CA GLU A 64 -0.09 10.36 -15.39
C GLU A 64 -0.64 9.07 -14.75
N SER A 65 -1.69 8.48 -15.33
CA SER A 65 -2.39 7.33 -14.74
C SER A 65 -1.46 6.13 -14.54
N TRP A 66 -0.53 5.90 -15.46
CA TRP A 66 0.46 4.84 -15.36
C TRP A 66 1.38 5.05 -14.16
N GLU A 67 1.91 6.25 -14.01
CA GLU A 67 2.82 6.55 -12.90
C GLU A 67 2.11 6.44 -11.55
N ARG A 68 0.85 6.91 -11.47
CA ARG A 68 0.00 6.75 -10.28
C ARG A 68 -0.29 5.29 -9.97
N PHE A 69 -0.60 4.49 -10.98
CA PHE A 69 -0.82 3.05 -10.83
C PHE A 69 0.43 2.35 -10.28
N MET A 70 1.61 2.74 -10.77
CA MET A 70 2.89 2.21 -10.28
C MET A 70 3.24 2.68 -8.87
N ALA A 71 3.02 3.95 -8.55
CA ALA A 71 3.21 4.48 -7.20
C ALA A 71 2.35 3.73 -6.17
N ASN A 72 1.09 3.49 -6.49
CA ASN A 72 0.18 2.73 -5.64
C ASN A 72 0.59 1.26 -5.56
N GLY A 73 0.88 0.61 -6.70
CA GLY A 73 1.35 -0.77 -6.74
C GLY A 73 2.61 -0.98 -5.90
N PHE A 74 3.56 -0.03 -5.96
CA PHE A 74 4.77 -0.05 -5.15
C PHE A 74 4.45 0.04 -3.65
N LEU A 75 3.56 0.95 -3.26
CA LEU A 75 3.13 1.10 -1.86
C LEU A 75 2.50 -0.19 -1.33
N TYR A 76 1.59 -0.82 -2.08
CA TYR A 76 0.89 -2.05 -1.65
C TYR A 76 1.78 -3.30 -1.64
N ASN A 77 2.82 -3.33 -2.47
CA ASN A 77 3.80 -4.42 -2.53
C ASN A 77 5.01 -4.22 -1.60
N SER A 78 5.07 -3.07 -0.91
CA SER A 78 6.09 -2.82 0.10
C SER A 78 5.90 -3.71 1.33
N ASN A 79 6.93 -3.82 2.16
CA ASN A 79 6.94 -4.73 3.30
C ASN A 79 5.84 -4.36 4.30
N ARG A 80 4.75 -5.13 4.28
CA ARG A 80 3.59 -4.91 5.16
C ARG A 80 3.94 -4.99 6.64
N ALA A 81 4.95 -5.75 7.05
CA ALA A 81 5.36 -5.77 8.45
C ALA A 81 5.91 -4.41 8.92
N LYS A 82 6.43 -3.59 8.00
CA LYS A 82 7.02 -2.26 8.28
C LYS A 82 6.07 -1.11 7.99
N TYR A 83 5.14 -1.25 7.05
CA TYR A 83 4.40 -0.11 6.50
C TYR A 83 2.87 -0.26 6.49
N GLN A 84 2.32 -1.30 7.14
CA GLN A 84 0.87 -1.54 7.16
C GLN A 84 0.09 -0.33 7.69
N SER A 85 0.50 0.26 8.80
CA SER A 85 -0.21 1.38 9.43
C SER A 85 -0.28 2.59 8.50
N ARG A 86 0.75 2.80 7.67
CA ARG A 86 0.75 3.85 6.66
C ARG A 86 -0.26 3.56 5.55
N ILE A 87 -0.28 2.32 5.05
CA ILE A 87 -1.23 1.88 4.01
C ILE A 87 -2.68 1.98 4.52
N ASP A 88 -2.93 1.51 5.74
CA ASP A 88 -4.24 1.57 6.40
C ASP A 88 -4.67 3.02 6.61
N GLY A 89 -3.75 3.89 7.04
CA GLY A 89 -4.01 5.32 7.23
C GLY A 89 -4.44 6.03 5.95
N THR A 90 -3.74 5.80 4.84
CA THR A 90 -4.10 6.37 3.53
C THR A 90 -5.47 5.85 3.06
N THR A 91 -5.73 4.56 3.27
CA THR A 91 -7.03 3.96 2.94
C THR A 91 -8.16 4.57 3.78
N ALA A 92 -7.96 4.70 5.09
CA ALA A 92 -8.92 5.30 5.99
C ALA A 92 -9.23 6.75 5.60
N GLN A 93 -8.21 7.55 5.27
CA GLN A 93 -8.38 8.92 4.78
C GLN A 93 -9.28 8.97 3.53
N TYR A 94 -9.04 8.09 2.56
CA TYR A 94 -9.84 8.03 1.33
C TYR A 94 -11.32 7.73 1.58
N THR A 95 -11.64 6.96 2.63
CA THR A 95 -13.03 6.60 2.97
C THR A 95 -13.83 7.72 3.63
N LEU A 96 -13.20 8.84 4.02
CA LEU A 96 -13.84 10.00 4.64
C LEU A 96 -14.69 10.77 3.61
N LYS A 97 -15.91 10.31 3.36
CA LYS A 97 -16.85 10.89 2.36
C LYS A 97 -17.32 12.31 2.69
N ASN A 98 -17.14 12.76 3.93
CA ASN A 98 -17.47 14.11 4.37
C ASN A 98 -16.43 15.15 3.95
N LEU A 99 -15.27 14.73 3.43
CA LEU A 99 -14.23 15.61 2.90
C LEU A 99 -14.23 15.61 1.37
N ASP A 100 -13.76 16.70 0.79
CA ASP A 100 -13.60 16.83 -0.65
C ASP A 100 -12.63 15.78 -1.19
N PHE A 101 -12.84 15.37 -2.44
CA PHE A 101 -12.02 14.36 -3.11
C PHE A 101 -10.51 14.66 -3.01
N LYS A 102 -10.13 15.92 -3.25
CA LYS A 102 -8.73 16.36 -3.19
C LYS A 102 -8.12 16.25 -1.79
N GLN A 103 -8.92 16.36 -0.73
CA GLN A 103 -8.44 16.27 0.65
C GLN A 103 -8.27 14.82 1.11
N ARG A 104 -9.10 13.90 0.58
CA ARG A 104 -9.08 12.49 0.95
C ARG A 104 -8.18 11.62 0.07
N CYS A 105 -7.87 12.07 -1.16
CA CYS A 105 -6.96 11.36 -2.07
C CYS A 105 -5.50 11.67 -1.74
N THR A 106 -4.96 11.01 -0.71
CA THR A 106 -3.58 11.21 -0.22
C THR A 106 -2.61 10.12 -0.69
N PHE A 107 -3.03 9.32 -1.68
CA PHE A 107 -2.20 8.29 -2.29
C PHE A 107 -1.05 8.94 -3.09
N PRO A 108 0.14 8.31 -3.12
CA PRO A 108 1.26 8.83 -3.88
C PRO A 108 0.97 8.79 -5.38
N THR A 109 1.42 9.82 -6.09
CA THR A 109 1.22 9.98 -7.53
C THR A 109 2.43 9.52 -8.36
N THR A 110 3.62 9.50 -7.76
CA THR A 110 4.87 9.07 -8.38
C THR A 110 5.57 8.01 -7.52
N LEU A 111 6.45 7.22 -8.14
CA LEU A 111 7.25 6.22 -7.41
C LEU A 111 8.21 6.85 -6.41
N GLU A 112 8.71 8.04 -6.72
CA GLU A 112 9.52 8.83 -5.80
C GLU A 112 8.69 9.27 -4.58
N ASN A 113 7.51 9.85 -4.79
CA ASN A 113 6.62 10.22 -3.69
C ASN A 113 6.24 9.01 -2.83
N ALA A 114 6.01 7.85 -3.45
CA ALA A 114 5.71 6.62 -2.72
C ALA A 114 6.92 6.17 -1.88
N ALA A 115 8.13 6.19 -2.43
CA ALA A 115 9.35 5.85 -1.70
C ALA A 115 9.62 6.83 -0.54
N ASP A 116 9.43 8.13 -0.76
CA ASP A 116 9.61 9.15 0.26
C ASP A 116 8.61 8.99 1.40
N VAL A 117 7.33 8.74 1.08
CA VAL A 117 6.30 8.45 2.08
C VAL A 117 6.69 7.25 2.95
N LEU A 118 7.27 6.20 2.35
CA LEU A 118 7.72 5.03 3.10
C LEU A 118 8.99 5.29 3.91
N ASN A 119 9.94 6.07 3.37
CA ASN A 119 11.18 6.41 4.06
C ASN A 119 10.95 7.33 5.26
N GLN A 120 9.95 8.22 5.18
CA GLN A 120 9.56 9.11 6.28
C GLN A 120 8.70 8.41 7.34
N HIS A 121 8.06 7.29 7.00
CA HIS A 121 7.22 6.53 7.93
C HIS A 121 8.08 5.74 8.93
N LYS A 122 7.80 5.91 10.22
CA LYS A 122 8.42 5.10 11.26
C LYS A 122 7.95 3.65 11.11
N HIS A 123 8.89 2.73 10.91
CA HIS A 123 8.55 1.31 10.75
C HIS A 123 7.61 0.81 11.84
N ASP A 124 6.56 0.12 11.40
CA ASP A 124 5.65 -0.58 12.26
C ASP A 124 6.44 -1.65 13.03
N ASN A 125 6.55 -1.49 14.35
CA ASN A 125 7.09 -2.52 15.21
C ASN A 125 6.03 -3.60 15.45
N ARG A 126 5.48 -4.20 14.38
CA ARG A 126 4.61 -5.38 14.46
C ARG A 126 5.47 -6.55 14.95
N LYS A 127 5.71 -6.57 16.27
CA LYS A 127 6.17 -7.78 16.94
C LYS A 127 5.14 -8.85 16.59
N LYS A 128 5.60 -9.98 16.06
CA LYS A 128 4.82 -11.21 16.06
C LYS A 128 4.41 -11.41 17.51
N ASN A 129 3.17 -11.09 17.86
CA ASN A 129 2.65 -11.47 19.17
C ASN A 129 2.55 -13.00 19.14
N SER A 130 3.64 -13.67 19.52
CA SER A 130 3.65 -15.08 19.88
C SER A 130 3.09 -15.28 21.29
N ASN A 131 2.21 -14.40 21.76
CA ASN A 131 1.41 -14.65 22.95
C ASN A 131 0.15 -15.40 22.51
N GLY A 132 0.35 -16.65 22.10
CA GLY A 132 -0.62 -17.68 22.38
C GLY A 132 -0.72 -17.75 23.90
N GLY A 133 -1.73 -17.08 24.45
CA GLY A 133 -2.04 -17.11 25.86
C GLY A 133 -2.17 -18.57 26.29
N ASN A 134 -1.25 -19.01 27.13
CA ASN A 134 -1.35 -20.27 27.83
C ASN A 134 -2.45 -20.11 28.90
N LEU A 135 -3.72 -20.13 28.48
CA LEU A 135 -4.87 -20.23 29.36
C LEU A 135 -5.02 -21.70 29.74
N ASN A 136 -4.21 -22.18 30.68
CA ASN A 136 -4.45 -23.44 31.36
C ASN A 136 -3.87 -23.42 32.78
N GLY A 137 -4.75 -23.49 33.77
CA GLY A 137 -4.38 -23.65 35.17
C GLY A 137 -5.52 -23.42 36.17
N GLN A 138 -6.47 -24.36 36.21
CA GLN A 138 -7.05 -24.97 37.44
C GLN A 138 -7.51 -24.04 38.58
N SER A 139 -8.82 -23.83 38.74
CA SER A 139 -9.74 -24.65 39.56
C SER A 139 -9.55 -24.57 41.09
N LYS A 140 -10.55 -23.98 41.76
CA LYS A 140 -11.07 -24.27 43.10
C LYS A 140 -10.06 -24.64 44.21
N GLN A 141 -9.91 -23.74 45.17
CA GLN A 141 -9.79 -24.13 46.58
C GLN A 141 -10.84 -23.39 47.42
N ASN A 142 -11.93 -24.10 47.69
CA ASN A 142 -12.66 -23.96 48.94
C ASN A 142 -11.69 -24.31 50.07
N LYS A 143 -11.47 -23.38 51.00
CA LYS A 143 -11.21 -23.75 52.40
C LYS A 143 -12.05 -22.85 53.30
N SER A 144 -13.11 -23.48 53.79
CA SER A 144 -13.80 -23.15 55.03
C SER A 144 -12.79 -22.88 56.14
N ASN A 145 -13.06 -21.87 56.96
CA ASN A 145 -12.87 -21.97 58.41
C ASN A 145 -13.77 -20.94 59.11
N ASN A 146 -14.86 -21.44 59.70
CA ASN A 146 -15.48 -20.85 60.87
C ASN A 146 -14.59 -21.16 62.08
N ASN A 147 -14.22 -20.13 62.85
CA ASN A 147 -14.55 -20.02 64.28
C ASN A 147 -14.23 -18.60 64.76
#